data_AF-A0A8T3YZT3-F1
#
_entry.id   AF-A0A8T3YZT3-F1
#
_cell.length_a   1.000
_cell.length_b   1.000
_cell.length_c   1.000
_cell.angle_alpha   90.00
_cell.angle_beta   90.00
_cell.angle_gamma   90.00
#
_symmetry.space_group_name_H-M   'P 1'
#
loop_
_entity.id
_entity.type
_entity.pdbx_description
1 polymer ?
#
loop_
_entity_poly.entity_id
_entity_poly.type
_entity_poly.pdbx_seq_one_letter_code
_entity_poly.pdbx_strand_id
1 'polypeptide(L)'
;TTSTTGKVNWARIIVNSVDKTNNNPQPYSANVVINGNSNQVTQNQFLPQLYTYSNYHFYNYQRLINTNILTPGATNNLYVNFGSVDSTNDMAWFSLIANYTVSMVVPQGVVTKNYFFDDAAGLAYPNPSSRYPNRVNGITYNLLTGASSSFTDNNGRYSWNNYINNHPNIANGRPFVLTGVPSGSGTDDASAIAIEKEIDNTDAGDIKDAYVTLNPYGAVDGAMVEVYRPYPVNQWVTVFRSDQNTQGGTDDGYGNLPGTIYLKDYMDKGRVNKVRITVWDVAPGVDYDLVGLTNCYAVVSSSKLPIWWDTYPTVSDQSSNNQIQKDINYEIRSNQTKESYLFFSGGMDTKTINVRYNTGELLYSGAAPYLLNLGELDASGPHKMTNGTAANHTFIPGNYTIRITVNSGQGWESGDPYAEIHR
;
A
#
# COMPACT_ATOMS: atom_id res chain seq x y z
N THR A 1 26.69 1.47 -12.78
CA THR A 1 26.04 1.80 -11.51
C THR A 1 24.76 1.00 -11.44
N THR A 2 24.63 0.12 -10.44
CA THR A 2 23.44 -0.73 -10.23
C THR A 2 22.19 0.15 -10.17
N SER A 3 21.31 0.04 -11.18
CA SER A 3 20.21 0.99 -11.44
C SER A 3 18.98 0.80 -10.53
N THR A 4 19.07 -0.10 -9.54
CA THR A 4 17.91 -0.58 -8.76
C THR A 4 17.64 0.21 -7.49
N THR A 5 18.55 1.08 -7.05
CA THR A 5 18.51 1.73 -5.73
C THR A 5 17.43 2.80 -5.60
N GLY A 6 16.86 3.26 -6.72
CA GLY A 6 15.87 4.35 -6.77
C GLY A 6 16.39 5.69 -6.26
N LYS A 7 15.66 6.77 -6.57
CA LYS A 7 15.89 8.10 -6.00
C LYS A 7 14.71 8.47 -5.13
N VAL A 8 14.96 8.82 -3.87
CA VAL A 8 13.93 9.44 -3.03
C VAL A 8 13.70 10.86 -3.54
N ASN A 9 12.49 11.16 -4.00
CA ASN A 9 12.11 12.48 -4.49
C ASN A 9 11.66 13.41 -3.36
N TRP A 10 10.88 12.84 -2.43
CA TRP A 10 10.44 13.52 -1.22
C TRP A 10 10.11 12.46 -0.17
N ALA A 11 10.16 12.87 1.10
CA ALA A 11 9.67 12.08 2.20
C ALA A 11 8.99 13.00 3.22
N ARG A 12 7.99 12.47 3.94
CA ARG A 12 7.14 13.19 4.87
C ARG A 12 6.91 12.34 6.11
N ILE A 13 7.08 12.94 7.27
CA ILE A 13 6.60 12.37 8.53
C ILE A 13 5.19 12.88 8.80
N ILE A 14 4.35 11.99 9.32
CA ILE A 14 3.02 12.27 9.82
C ILE A 14 2.97 11.75 11.25
N VAL A 15 2.53 12.61 12.16
CA VAL A 15 2.41 12.31 13.58
C VAL A 15 1.02 12.70 14.01
N ASN A 16 0.33 11.82 14.72
CA ASN A 16 -0.96 12.14 15.31
C ASN A 16 -0.90 12.02 16.82
N SER A 17 -1.82 12.73 17.44
CA SER A 17 -2.00 12.74 18.88
C SER A 17 -3.49 12.78 19.19
N VAL A 18 -3.90 12.04 20.22
CA VAL A 18 -5.31 11.90 20.61
C VAL A 18 -5.42 12.02 22.12
N ASP A 19 -5.62 13.23 22.61
CA ASP A 19 -5.68 13.52 24.04
C ASP A 19 -7.10 13.32 24.59
N LYS A 20 -7.24 12.54 25.67
CA LYS A 20 -8.50 12.29 26.38
C LYS A 20 -8.63 13.13 27.66
N THR A 21 -8.17 14.38 27.67
CA THR A 21 -8.33 15.27 28.82
C THR A 21 -9.49 16.25 28.66
N ASN A 22 -10.34 16.34 29.69
CA ASN A 22 -11.48 17.26 29.71
C ASN A 22 -11.08 18.73 29.95
N ASN A 23 -9.82 19.00 30.34
CA ASN A 23 -9.34 20.33 30.71
C ASN A 23 -8.05 20.65 29.94
N ASN A 24 -8.15 21.57 28.98
CA ASN A 24 -7.06 22.06 28.15
C ASN A 24 -6.32 20.95 27.38
N PRO A 25 -7.00 20.27 26.45
CA PRO A 25 -6.40 19.20 25.67
C PRO A 25 -5.24 19.73 24.83
N GLN A 26 -4.12 19.00 24.84
CA GLN A 26 -2.89 19.37 24.12
C GLN A 26 -2.38 18.17 23.31
N PRO A 27 -1.87 18.41 22.09
CA PRO A 27 -1.18 17.38 21.34
C PRO A 27 0.10 16.95 22.05
N TYR A 28 0.56 15.73 21.80
CA TYR A 28 1.86 15.22 22.25
C TYR A 28 3.02 15.94 21.55
N SER A 29 4.21 15.77 22.09
CA SER A 29 5.44 16.02 21.32
C SER A 29 5.94 14.71 20.73
N ALA A 30 6.73 14.79 19.67
CA ALA A 30 7.37 13.61 19.10
C ALA A 30 8.78 13.92 18.61
N ASN A 31 9.68 12.95 18.72
CA ASN A 31 10.97 12.97 18.08
C ASN A 31 11.07 11.76 17.15
N VAL A 32 11.06 12.02 15.85
CA VAL A 32 11.28 11.00 14.83
C VAL A 32 12.76 10.98 14.47
N VAL A 33 13.46 9.88 14.70
CA VAL A 33 14.90 9.80 14.41
C VAL A 33 15.15 8.84 13.26
N ILE A 34 15.78 9.35 12.20
CA ILE A 34 16.06 8.59 10.97
C ILE A 34 17.56 8.61 10.71
N ASN A 35 18.18 7.43 10.73
CA ASN A 35 19.64 7.26 10.60
C ASN A 35 20.43 8.21 11.54
N GLY A 36 19.94 8.38 12.77
CA GLY A 36 20.54 9.28 13.78
C GLY A 36 20.15 10.75 13.65
N ASN A 37 19.41 11.16 12.62
CA ASN A 37 18.96 12.54 12.43
C ASN A 37 17.61 12.77 13.13
N SER A 38 17.61 13.66 14.11
CA SER A 38 16.42 13.99 14.91
C SER A 38 15.47 14.93 14.18
N ASN A 39 14.20 14.58 14.16
CA ASN A 39 13.08 15.34 13.63
C ASN A 39 12.08 15.62 14.76
N GLN A 40 12.39 16.63 15.56
CA GLN A 40 11.54 17.08 16.67
C GLN A 40 10.23 17.70 16.15
N VAL A 41 9.15 17.41 16.87
CA VAL A 41 7.79 17.92 16.69
C VAL A 41 7.32 18.41 18.05
N THR A 42 7.12 19.71 18.17
CA THR A 42 6.63 20.33 19.41
C THR A 42 5.11 20.47 19.37
N GLN A 43 4.46 20.48 20.53
CA GLN A 43 2.99 20.47 20.67
C GLN A 43 2.32 21.61 19.86
N ASN A 44 2.91 22.81 19.89
CA ASN A 44 2.42 23.99 19.17
C ASN A 44 2.54 23.91 17.63
N GLN A 45 3.18 22.87 17.08
CA GLN A 45 3.30 22.67 15.63
C GLN A 45 2.20 21.81 15.05
N PHE A 46 1.46 21.07 15.89
CA PHE A 46 0.28 20.36 15.44
C PHE A 46 -0.75 21.35 14.94
N LEU A 47 -1.52 20.90 13.95
CA LEU A 47 -2.66 21.66 13.49
C LEU A 47 -3.65 21.86 14.64
N PRO A 48 -4.41 22.97 14.61
CA PRO A 48 -5.54 23.14 15.51
C PRO A 48 -6.43 21.90 15.47
N GLN A 49 -6.95 21.52 16.64
CA GLN A 49 -7.75 20.30 16.87
C GLN A 49 -8.60 19.91 15.66
N LEU A 50 -8.34 18.73 15.10
CA LEU A 50 -8.98 18.23 13.89
C LEU A 50 -10.47 17.97 14.11
N TYR A 51 -10.79 17.26 15.19
CA TYR A 51 -12.15 16.99 15.62
C TYR A 51 -12.18 16.53 17.09
N THR A 52 -13.39 16.52 17.65
CA THR A 52 -13.69 15.90 18.94
C THR A 52 -14.70 14.78 18.73
N TYR A 53 -14.45 13.62 19.33
CA TYR A 53 -15.42 12.55 19.45
C TYR A 53 -15.47 12.11 20.91
N SER A 54 -16.64 12.20 21.53
CA SER A 54 -16.78 12.05 22.99
C SER A 54 -15.84 13.04 23.72
N ASN A 55 -14.90 12.56 24.54
CA ASN A 55 -13.91 13.36 25.27
C ASN A 55 -12.49 13.28 24.64
N TYR A 56 -12.38 12.77 23.41
CA TYR A 56 -11.10 12.64 22.72
C TYR A 56 -10.89 13.79 21.75
N HIS A 57 -9.68 14.36 21.78
CA HIS A 57 -9.26 15.49 20.97
C HIS A 57 -8.15 15.06 20.04
N PHE A 58 -8.43 15.09 18.74
CA PHE A 58 -7.53 14.55 17.73
C PHE A 58 -6.71 15.66 17.08
N TYR A 59 -5.41 15.43 16.90
CA TYR A 59 -4.45 16.36 16.34
C TYR A 59 -3.57 15.65 15.31
N ASN A 60 -3.15 16.39 14.29
CA ASN A 60 -2.20 15.91 13.30
C ASN A 60 -1.10 16.93 13.06
N TYR A 61 0.09 16.39 12.83
CA TYR A 61 1.25 17.09 12.36
C TYR A 61 1.80 16.39 11.14
N GLN A 62 2.23 17.16 10.15
CA GLN A 62 3.01 16.64 9.05
C GLN A 62 4.16 17.57 8.70
N ARG A 63 5.26 16.99 8.22
CA ARG A 63 6.41 17.75 7.72
C ARG A 63 7.18 16.98 6.66
N LEU A 64 7.57 17.68 5.60
CA LEU A 64 8.58 17.18 4.67
C LEU A 64 9.95 17.08 5.36
N ILE A 65 10.57 15.91 5.29
CA ILE A 65 11.92 15.70 5.79
C ILE A 65 12.94 15.84 4.66
N ASN A 66 14.17 16.22 5.02
CA ASN A 66 15.27 16.23 4.07
C ASN A 66 15.57 14.79 3.62
N THR A 67 15.39 14.48 2.34
CA THR A 67 15.60 13.14 1.79
C THR A 67 17.05 12.65 1.92
N ASN A 68 18.02 13.55 2.13
CA ASN A 68 19.42 13.17 2.34
C ASN A 68 19.67 12.43 3.67
N ILE A 69 18.70 12.44 4.60
CA ILE A 69 18.79 11.63 5.82
C ILE A 69 18.42 10.16 5.57
N LEU A 70 17.82 9.86 4.41
CA LEU A 70 17.50 8.50 3.97
C LEU A 70 18.64 7.94 3.14
N THR A 71 18.89 6.65 3.30
CA THR A 71 19.83 5.87 2.50
C THR A 71 19.02 5.03 1.51
N PRO A 72 18.95 5.42 0.21
CA PRO A 72 18.24 4.64 -0.80
C PRO A 72 18.79 3.22 -0.90
N GLY A 73 17.90 2.24 -1.10
CA GLY A 73 18.25 0.82 -1.29
C GLY A 73 18.90 0.14 -0.08
N ALA A 74 18.83 0.74 1.09
CA ALA A 74 19.26 0.16 2.36
C ALA A 74 18.14 0.22 3.40
N THR A 75 18.25 -0.61 4.43
CA THR A 75 17.39 -0.52 5.61
C THR A 75 17.75 0.76 6.37
N ASN A 76 16.77 1.64 6.56
CA ASN A 76 16.94 2.88 7.30
C ASN A 76 16.61 2.62 8.77
N ASN A 77 17.48 3.07 9.69
CA ASN A 77 17.23 2.97 11.12
C ASN A 77 16.24 4.06 11.53
N LEU A 78 15.11 3.65 12.08
CA LEU A 78 14.02 4.52 12.49
C LEU A 78 13.64 4.22 13.94
N TYR A 79 13.48 5.26 14.75
CA TYR A 79 12.71 5.18 15.99
C TYR A 79 11.91 6.46 16.21
N VAL A 80 10.81 6.34 16.96
CA VAL A 80 9.96 7.48 17.33
C VAL A 80 9.85 7.49 18.84
N ASN A 81 10.07 8.65 19.45
CA ASN A 81 9.81 8.87 20.86
C ASN A 81 8.67 9.88 20.98
N PHE A 82 7.58 9.49 21.64
CA PHE A 82 6.48 10.39 21.97
C PHE A 82 6.67 10.93 23.39
N GLY A 83 6.54 12.25 23.55
CA GLY A 83 6.59 12.93 24.83
C GLY A 83 5.23 13.50 25.21
N SER A 84 4.98 13.67 26.51
CA SER A 84 3.70 14.14 27.07
C SER A 84 2.52 13.20 26.82
N VAL A 85 2.80 11.91 26.69
CA VAL A 85 1.81 10.82 26.65
C VAL A 85 1.65 10.33 28.09
N ASP A 86 0.61 10.79 28.77
CA ASP A 86 0.45 10.69 30.22
C ASP A 86 -0.68 9.72 30.63
N SER A 87 -1.44 9.20 29.65
CA SER A 87 -2.55 8.26 29.84
C SER A 87 -2.44 7.03 28.94
N THR A 88 -3.01 5.91 29.35
CA THR A 88 -3.24 4.76 28.43
C THR A 88 -4.33 5.04 27.41
N ASN A 89 -5.07 6.13 27.55
CA ASN A 89 -6.05 6.58 26.57
C ASN A 89 -5.44 7.52 25.52
N ASP A 90 -4.18 7.89 25.69
CA ASP A 90 -3.47 8.73 24.76
C ASP A 90 -3.02 7.89 23.56
N MET A 91 -3.58 8.14 22.39
CA MET A 91 -3.28 7.35 21.18
C MET A 91 -2.40 8.16 20.24
N ALA A 92 -1.10 7.86 20.25
CA ALA A 92 -0.15 8.44 19.31
C ALA A 92 0.11 7.47 18.17
N TRP A 93 0.14 7.96 16.93
CA TRP A 93 0.57 7.16 15.78
C TRP A 93 1.48 7.95 14.86
N PHE A 94 2.29 7.20 14.10
CA PHE A 94 3.30 7.72 13.21
C PHE A 94 3.22 7.06 11.83
N SER A 95 3.47 7.84 10.79
CA SER A 95 3.76 7.28 9.46
C SER A 95 4.89 8.06 8.79
N LEU A 96 5.72 7.35 8.03
CA LEU A 96 6.68 7.93 7.11
C LEU A 96 6.24 7.58 5.69
N ILE A 97 5.94 8.59 4.90
CA ILE A 97 5.59 8.42 3.50
C ILE A 97 6.73 8.96 2.65
N ALA A 98 7.23 8.17 1.72
CA ALA A 98 8.29 8.58 0.82
C ALA A 98 7.96 8.20 -0.62
N ASN A 99 8.32 9.10 -1.54
CA ASN A 99 8.16 8.88 -2.97
C ASN A 99 9.52 8.55 -3.58
N TYR A 100 9.54 7.50 -4.39
CA TYR A 100 10.75 7.02 -5.06
C TYR A 100 10.53 6.99 -6.57
N THR A 101 11.56 7.35 -7.33
CA THR A 101 11.61 7.06 -8.76
C THR A 101 12.69 6.03 -9.03
N VAL A 102 12.30 4.97 -9.74
CA VAL A 102 13.22 4.01 -10.34
C VAL A 102 13.05 4.11 -11.86
N SER A 103 14.16 3.99 -12.58
CA SER A 103 14.15 3.90 -14.04
C SER A 103 14.44 2.47 -14.45
N MET A 104 13.77 2.01 -15.49
CA MET A 104 14.04 0.73 -16.14
C MET A 104 14.15 0.94 -17.64
N VAL A 105 14.84 0.02 -18.31
CA VAL A 105 14.85 0.00 -19.77
C VAL A 105 13.56 -0.65 -20.25
N VAL A 106 12.88 0.03 -21.18
CA VAL A 106 11.69 -0.51 -21.85
C VAL A 106 11.95 -0.60 -23.34
N PRO A 107 11.42 -1.62 -24.05
CA PRO A 107 11.55 -1.70 -25.49
C PRO A 107 11.00 -0.45 -26.18
N GLN A 108 11.69 0.00 -27.23
CA GLN A 108 11.24 1.13 -28.03
C GLN A 108 9.85 0.86 -28.59
N GLY A 109 8.94 1.84 -28.43
CA GLY A 109 7.54 1.71 -28.86
C GLY A 109 6.59 1.16 -27.79
N VAL A 110 7.07 0.86 -26.58
CA VAL A 110 6.22 0.75 -25.39
C VAL A 110 5.93 2.14 -24.84
N VAL A 111 4.66 2.42 -24.54
CA VAL A 111 4.19 3.64 -23.89
C VAL A 111 3.65 3.29 -22.52
N THR A 112 4.13 3.98 -21.49
CA THR A 112 3.67 3.84 -20.11
C THR A 112 2.88 5.07 -19.71
N LYS A 113 1.65 4.87 -19.22
CA LYS A 113 0.77 5.93 -18.70
C LYS A 113 0.55 5.71 -17.21
N ASN A 114 0.64 6.79 -16.44
CA ASN A 114 0.35 6.82 -15.00
C ASN A 114 -0.98 7.53 -14.77
N TYR A 115 -1.82 6.95 -13.92
CA TYR A 115 -3.14 7.45 -13.55
C TYR A 115 -3.18 7.65 -12.03
N PHE A 116 -3.06 8.90 -11.60
CA PHE A 116 -3.06 9.25 -10.18
C PHE A 116 -4.48 9.36 -9.64
N PHE A 117 -4.72 8.75 -8.48
CA PHE A 117 -5.98 8.86 -7.75
C PHE A 117 -5.95 10.13 -6.91
N ASP A 118 -7.13 10.62 -6.54
CA ASP A 118 -7.25 11.69 -5.56
C ASP A 118 -7.00 11.14 -4.15
N ASP A 119 -6.27 11.89 -3.34
CA ASP A 119 -6.04 11.56 -1.93
C ASP A 119 -7.36 11.64 -1.14
N ALA A 120 -7.58 10.71 -0.23
CA ALA A 120 -8.76 10.69 0.61
C ALA A 120 -8.48 10.10 1.99
N ALA A 121 -8.94 10.78 3.05
CA ALA A 121 -9.09 10.20 4.38
C ALA A 121 -10.42 10.56 5.00
N GLY A 122 -10.75 9.76 5.99
CA GLY A 122 -11.63 10.18 7.06
C GLY A 122 -12.07 9.00 7.88
N LEU A 123 -13.17 9.22 8.59
CA LEU A 123 -13.88 8.16 9.28
C LEU A 123 -15.38 8.33 9.10
N ALA A 124 -16.12 7.24 9.21
CA ALA A 124 -17.56 7.26 9.31
C ALA A 124 -18.02 6.29 10.40
N TYR A 125 -19.12 6.65 11.06
CA TYR A 125 -19.73 5.84 12.11
C TYR A 125 -21.26 5.82 11.95
N PRO A 126 -21.93 4.72 12.35
CA PRO A 126 -23.37 4.60 12.27
C PRO A 126 -24.07 5.70 13.05
N ASN A 127 -25.06 6.32 12.40
CA ASN A 127 -26.02 7.19 13.06
C ASN A 127 -27.44 6.82 12.60
N PRO A 128 -27.87 5.56 12.73
CA PRO A 128 -29.13 5.10 12.17
C PRO A 128 -30.31 5.78 12.86
N SER A 129 -31.39 5.97 12.11
CA SER A 129 -32.68 6.39 12.65
C SER A 129 -33.78 5.55 12.04
N SER A 130 -34.97 5.53 12.65
CA SER A 130 -36.12 4.79 12.11
C SER A 130 -36.47 5.16 10.66
N ARG A 131 -36.20 6.41 10.28
CA ARG A 131 -36.41 6.92 8.91
C ARG A 131 -35.25 6.65 7.96
N TYR A 132 -34.03 6.53 8.48
CA TYR A 132 -32.80 6.36 7.71
C TYR A 132 -31.92 5.29 8.37
N PRO A 133 -32.17 3.99 8.09
CA PRO A 133 -31.45 2.89 8.73
C PRO A 133 -29.98 2.80 8.29
N ASN A 134 -29.64 3.34 7.12
CA ASN A 134 -28.29 3.35 6.56
C ASN A 134 -27.56 4.68 6.79
N ARG A 135 -28.07 5.51 7.71
CA ARG A 135 -27.48 6.82 7.98
C ARG A 135 -26.17 6.68 8.73
N VAL A 136 -25.18 7.44 8.28
CA VAL A 136 -23.87 7.60 8.94
C VAL A 136 -23.58 9.06 9.17
N ASN A 137 -22.81 9.33 10.20
CA ASN A 137 -22.05 10.57 10.29
C ASN A 137 -20.60 10.27 9.92
N GLY A 138 -19.87 11.28 9.49
CA GLY A 138 -18.45 11.12 9.24
C GLY A 138 -17.70 12.42 9.19
N ILE A 139 -16.39 12.28 9.04
CA ILE A 139 -15.44 13.39 8.94
C ILE A 139 -14.51 13.06 7.79
N THR A 140 -14.39 13.95 6.81
CA THR A 140 -13.32 13.89 5.81
C THR A 140 -12.09 14.64 6.32
N TYR A 141 -10.91 14.12 6.04
CA TYR A 141 -9.64 14.72 6.41
C TYR A 141 -8.74 14.87 5.18
N ASN A 142 -8.30 16.10 4.91
CA ASN A 142 -7.39 16.38 3.80
C ASN A 142 -5.96 16.33 4.31
N LEU A 143 -5.18 15.30 3.95
CA LEU A 143 -3.79 15.19 4.41
C LEU A 143 -2.91 16.38 4.05
N LEU A 144 -3.08 16.97 2.87
CA LEU A 144 -2.18 18.03 2.39
C LEU A 144 -2.34 19.32 3.18
N THR A 145 -3.55 19.63 3.64
CA THR A 145 -3.87 20.87 4.35
C THR A 145 -4.15 20.65 5.84
N GLY A 146 -4.43 19.41 6.21
CA GLY A 146 -5.01 18.96 7.47
C GLY A 146 -6.38 19.58 7.80
N ALA A 147 -7.08 20.10 6.80
CA ALA A 147 -8.46 20.54 6.96
C ALA A 147 -9.39 19.34 7.20
N SER A 148 -10.37 19.51 8.09
CA SER A 148 -11.42 18.54 8.37
C SER A 148 -12.80 19.09 7.99
N SER A 149 -13.74 18.21 7.66
CA SER A 149 -15.14 18.57 7.42
C SER A 149 -16.07 17.45 7.86
N SER A 150 -17.06 17.78 8.69
CA SER A 150 -18.06 16.82 9.15
C SER A 150 -19.22 16.73 8.16
N PHE A 151 -19.82 15.54 8.06
CA PHE A 151 -20.98 15.30 7.22
C PHE A 151 -21.95 14.29 7.86
N THR A 152 -23.17 14.30 7.33
CA THR A 152 -24.15 13.21 7.51
C THR A 152 -24.57 12.71 6.13
N ASP A 153 -24.65 11.40 5.97
CA ASP A 153 -25.13 10.74 4.76
C ASP A 153 -26.22 9.74 5.14
N ASN A 154 -27.37 9.77 4.46
CA ASN A 154 -28.49 8.88 4.73
C ASN A 154 -28.29 7.46 4.17
N ASN A 155 -27.32 7.25 3.28
CA ASN A 155 -27.07 5.97 2.59
C ASN A 155 -25.60 5.53 2.64
N GLY A 156 -24.86 5.91 3.69
CA GLY A 156 -23.43 5.61 3.82
C GLY A 156 -23.09 4.32 4.56
N ARG A 157 -24.03 3.36 4.66
CA ARG A 157 -23.82 2.08 5.36
C ARG A 157 -24.06 0.90 4.40
N TYR A 158 -23.09 0.02 4.29
CA TYR A 158 -23.12 -1.13 3.38
C TYR A 158 -22.73 -2.40 4.13
N SER A 159 -23.54 -3.46 4.06
CA SER A 159 -23.11 -4.76 4.59
C SER A 159 -21.96 -5.32 3.78
N TRP A 160 -20.98 -5.95 4.44
CA TRP A 160 -19.83 -6.59 3.81
C TRP A 160 -20.24 -7.50 2.64
N ASN A 161 -21.20 -8.40 2.88
CA ASN A 161 -21.73 -9.31 1.85
C ASN A 161 -22.31 -8.57 0.63
N ASN A 162 -23.01 -7.46 0.83
CA ASN A 162 -23.50 -6.64 -0.29
C ASN A 162 -22.32 -5.94 -0.99
N TYR A 163 -21.36 -5.43 -0.23
CA TYR A 163 -20.21 -4.70 -0.75
C TYR A 163 -19.38 -5.57 -1.71
N ILE A 164 -19.00 -6.77 -1.26
CA ILE A 164 -18.12 -7.66 -2.00
C ILE A 164 -18.78 -8.40 -3.17
N ASN A 165 -20.11 -8.57 -3.17
CA ASN A 165 -20.82 -9.33 -4.20
C ASN A 165 -21.57 -8.45 -5.20
N ASN A 166 -22.09 -7.31 -4.75
CA ASN A 166 -22.92 -6.42 -5.58
C ASN A 166 -22.19 -5.13 -5.96
N HIS A 167 -20.99 -4.89 -5.42
CA HIS A 167 -20.10 -3.77 -5.80
C HIS A 167 -20.85 -2.43 -5.86
N PRO A 168 -21.48 -1.99 -4.76
CA PRO A 168 -22.35 -0.83 -4.75
C PRO A 168 -21.62 0.43 -5.25
N ASN A 169 -22.39 1.36 -5.79
CA ASN A 169 -21.87 2.68 -6.11
C ASN A 169 -21.60 3.43 -4.81
N ILE A 170 -20.35 3.83 -4.61
CA ILE A 170 -19.90 4.58 -3.46
C ILE A 170 -19.42 5.95 -3.90
N ALA A 171 -19.52 6.92 -3.00
CA ALA A 171 -19.02 8.26 -3.25
C ALA A 171 -17.48 8.23 -3.17
N ASN A 172 -16.84 8.47 -4.32
CA ASN A 172 -15.38 8.54 -4.44
C ASN A 172 -14.77 9.50 -3.40
N GLY A 173 -13.83 8.99 -2.59
CA GLY A 173 -13.11 9.75 -1.56
C GLY A 173 -13.93 10.14 -0.33
N ARG A 174 -15.15 9.61 -0.16
CA ARG A 174 -15.99 9.89 1.01
C ARG A 174 -16.03 8.68 1.95
N PRO A 175 -15.76 8.85 3.26
CA PRO A 175 -15.87 7.78 4.22
C PRO A 175 -17.29 7.21 4.33
N PHE A 176 -17.39 5.91 4.60
CA PHE A 176 -18.63 5.16 4.78
C PHE A 176 -18.44 4.02 5.80
N VAL A 177 -19.52 3.39 6.23
CA VAL A 177 -19.48 2.26 7.16
C VAL A 177 -19.70 0.95 6.41
N LEU A 178 -18.79 0.00 6.61
CA LEU A 178 -19.02 -1.40 6.28
C LEU A 178 -19.56 -2.12 7.53
N THR A 179 -20.49 -3.06 7.36
CA THR A 179 -21.04 -3.83 8.49
C THR A 179 -20.84 -5.31 8.33
N GLY A 180 -20.50 -6.01 9.41
CA GLY A 180 -20.26 -7.44 9.39
C GLY A 180 -19.03 -7.80 8.55
N VAL A 181 -17.99 -6.96 8.62
CA VAL A 181 -16.68 -7.26 8.05
C VAL A 181 -16.06 -8.37 8.90
N PRO A 182 -15.48 -9.43 8.31
CA PRO A 182 -14.73 -10.43 9.04
C PRO A 182 -13.69 -9.77 9.96
N SER A 183 -13.51 -10.33 11.15
CA SER A 183 -12.47 -9.94 12.11
C SER A 183 -11.90 -11.19 12.78
N GLY A 184 -10.74 -11.10 13.42
CA GLY A 184 -10.06 -12.25 14.04
C GLY A 184 -10.90 -13.06 15.05
N SER A 185 -11.99 -12.47 15.58
CA SER A 185 -12.90 -13.13 16.54
C SER A 185 -14.37 -13.24 16.08
N GLY A 186 -14.71 -12.78 14.87
CA GLY A 186 -16.09 -12.79 14.39
C GLY A 186 -16.32 -11.84 13.22
N THR A 187 -17.24 -10.90 13.42
CA THR A 187 -17.51 -9.84 12.46
C THR A 187 -17.85 -8.54 13.18
N ASP A 188 -17.32 -7.42 12.68
CA ASP A 188 -17.54 -6.10 13.26
C ASP A 188 -17.94 -5.07 12.19
N ASP A 189 -18.34 -3.88 12.64
CA ASP A 189 -18.55 -2.72 11.76
C ASP A 189 -17.21 -2.01 11.55
N ALA A 190 -17.02 -1.41 10.38
CA ALA A 190 -15.75 -0.84 9.98
C ALA A 190 -15.91 0.55 9.37
N SER A 191 -15.00 1.45 9.74
CA SER A 191 -14.81 2.73 9.07
C SER A 191 -14.06 2.49 7.76
N ALA A 192 -14.61 2.93 6.63
CA ALA A 192 -14.05 2.62 5.31
C ALA A 192 -14.00 3.85 4.41
N ILE A 193 -13.08 3.84 3.46
CA ILE A 193 -13.02 4.82 2.38
C ILE A 193 -12.59 4.14 1.08
N ALA A 194 -13.08 4.66 -0.04
CA ALA A 194 -12.69 4.16 -1.34
C ALA A 194 -12.39 5.29 -2.31
N ILE A 195 -11.42 5.06 -3.17
CA ILE A 195 -11.04 5.95 -4.26
C ILE A 195 -11.13 5.25 -5.60
N GLU A 196 -11.54 5.99 -6.63
CA GLU A 196 -11.74 5.49 -7.98
C GLU A 196 -10.94 6.30 -9.01
N LYS A 197 -10.47 5.61 -10.05
CA LYS A 197 -9.82 6.24 -11.21
C LYS A 197 -10.23 5.57 -12.51
N GLU A 198 -10.58 6.38 -13.49
CA GLU A 198 -10.74 5.92 -14.88
C GLU A 198 -9.38 5.72 -15.54
N ILE A 199 -9.23 4.58 -16.22
CA ILE A 199 -8.02 4.16 -16.90
C ILE A 199 -8.34 4.05 -18.40
N ASP A 200 -7.92 5.08 -19.15
CA ASP A 200 -8.23 5.20 -20.57
C ASP A 200 -7.27 4.37 -21.45
N ASN A 201 -7.75 3.18 -21.83
CA ASN A 201 -7.08 2.27 -22.75
C ASN A 201 -7.71 2.31 -24.15
N THR A 202 -8.48 3.34 -24.52
CA THR A 202 -9.17 3.42 -25.83
C THR A 202 -8.21 3.43 -27.01
N ASP A 203 -7.08 4.14 -26.90
CA ASP A 203 -6.01 4.15 -27.91
C ASP A 203 -4.82 3.24 -27.53
N ALA A 204 -4.98 2.37 -26.53
CA ALA A 204 -3.92 1.44 -26.15
C ALA A 204 -3.72 0.39 -27.25
N GLY A 205 -2.45 0.08 -27.54
CA GLY A 205 -2.10 -1.13 -28.28
C GLY A 205 -2.32 -2.37 -27.43
N ASP A 206 -1.50 -3.39 -27.63
CA ASP A 206 -1.49 -4.54 -26.71
C ASP A 206 -0.98 -4.09 -25.34
N ILE A 207 -1.78 -4.34 -24.30
CA ILE A 207 -1.38 -4.08 -22.92
C ILE A 207 -0.30 -5.10 -22.55
N LYS A 208 0.90 -4.59 -22.26
CA LYS A 208 2.09 -5.38 -21.94
C LYS A 208 2.19 -5.64 -20.44
N ASP A 209 1.81 -4.65 -19.64
CA ASP A 209 1.78 -4.72 -18.18
C ASP A 209 0.79 -3.69 -17.61
N ALA A 210 0.22 -3.99 -16.45
CA ALA A 210 -0.54 -3.03 -15.67
C ALA A 210 -0.56 -3.40 -14.19
N TYR A 211 -0.49 -2.39 -13.32
CA TYR A 211 -0.57 -2.56 -11.87
C TYR A 211 -1.14 -1.30 -11.20
N VAL A 212 -1.54 -1.41 -9.94
CA VAL A 212 -1.89 -0.28 -9.08
C VAL A 212 -1.05 -0.31 -7.82
N THR A 213 -0.57 0.86 -7.42
CA THR A 213 0.09 1.08 -6.14
C THR A 213 -0.89 1.74 -5.17
N LEU A 214 -1.08 1.11 -4.02
CA LEU A 214 -1.86 1.64 -2.90
C LEU A 214 -0.91 2.06 -1.78
N ASN A 215 -1.13 3.25 -1.22
CA ASN A 215 -0.44 3.70 -0.02
C ASN A 215 -1.50 4.03 1.05
N PRO A 216 -1.93 3.01 1.82
CA PRO A 216 -2.81 3.22 2.96
C PRO A 216 -2.12 3.99 4.08
N TYR A 217 -2.90 4.71 4.89
CA TYR A 217 -2.45 5.33 6.14
C TYR A 217 -3.61 5.45 7.13
N GLY A 218 -3.27 5.69 8.40
CA GLY A 218 -4.23 5.64 9.50
C GLY A 218 -4.36 4.21 10.02
N ALA A 219 -5.50 3.90 10.62
CA ALA A 219 -5.79 2.61 11.23
C ALA A 219 -6.25 1.57 10.21
N VAL A 220 -5.49 1.36 9.15
CA VAL A 220 -5.95 0.49 8.06
C VAL A 220 -5.64 -0.97 8.38
N ASP A 221 -6.70 -1.76 8.50
CA ASP A 221 -6.66 -3.21 8.74
C ASP A 221 -6.76 -4.00 7.45
N GLY A 222 -7.61 -3.54 6.53
CA GLY A 222 -7.91 -4.25 5.30
C GLY A 222 -7.89 -3.40 4.04
N ALA A 223 -7.69 -4.08 2.91
CA ALA A 223 -7.78 -3.46 1.60
C ALA A 223 -8.41 -4.38 0.55
N MET A 224 -9.09 -3.76 -0.41
CA MET A 224 -9.70 -4.40 -1.57
C MET A 224 -9.41 -3.58 -2.82
N VAL A 225 -8.99 -4.26 -3.89
CA VAL A 225 -8.77 -3.65 -5.20
C VAL A 225 -9.72 -4.29 -6.20
N GLU A 226 -10.45 -3.46 -6.92
CA GLU A 226 -11.43 -3.86 -7.91
C GLU A 226 -11.16 -3.19 -9.24
N VAL A 227 -11.47 -3.89 -10.33
CA VAL A 227 -11.42 -3.36 -11.69
C VAL A 227 -12.80 -3.48 -12.32
N TYR A 228 -13.36 -2.36 -12.75
CA TYR A 228 -14.54 -2.36 -13.60
C TYR A 228 -14.12 -2.70 -15.03
N ARG A 229 -14.61 -3.84 -15.49
CA ARG A 229 -14.32 -4.42 -16.81
C ARG A 229 -15.50 -4.15 -17.74
N PRO A 230 -15.45 -3.14 -18.61
CA PRO A 230 -16.59 -2.76 -19.45
C PRO A 230 -16.96 -3.80 -20.51
N TYR A 231 -16.06 -4.68 -20.94
CA TYR A 231 -16.37 -5.72 -21.94
C TYR A 231 -15.37 -6.89 -21.92
N PRO A 232 -15.83 -8.15 -21.99
CA PRO A 232 -17.22 -8.62 -22.11
C PRO A 232 -17.95 -8.73 -20.76
N VAL A 233 -17.26 -8.41 -19.67
CA VAL A 233 -17.70 -8.73 -18.30
C VAL A 233 -18.79 -7.77 -17.82
N ASN A 234 -18.66 -6.48 -18.13
CA ASN A 234 -19.58 -5.39 -17.76
C ASN A 234 -19.92 -5.31 -16.26
N GLN A 235 -18.92 -5.54 -15.41
CA GLN A 235 -19.07 -5.50 -13.95
C GLN A 235 -17.73 -5.18 -13.28
N TRP A 236 -17.80 -4.85 -12.00
CA TRP A 236 -16.64 -4.86 -11.12
C TRP A 236 -16.15 -6.28 -10.91
N VAL A 237 -14.83 -6.44 -10.88
CA VAL A 237 -14.15 -7.70 -10.57
C VAL A 237 -13.15 -7.42 -9.47
N THR A 238 -13.26 -8.15 -8.37
CA THR A 238 -12.27 -8.12 -7.28
C THR A 238 -10.96 -8.74 -7.77
N VAL A 239 -9.88 -7.97 -7.74
CA VAL A 239 -8.53 -8.41 -8.10
C VAL A 239 -7.75 -8.82 -6.86
N PHE A 240 -7.98 -8.13 -5.74
CA PHE A 240 -7.35 -8.40 -4.47
C PHE A 240 -8.31 -8.09 -3.32
N ARG A 241 -8.26 -8.93 -2.28
CA ARG A 241 -8.91 -8.70 -0.98
C ARG A 241 -8.02 -9.26 0.12
N SER A 242 -7.75 -8.48 1.15
CA SER A 242 -6.84 -8.90 2.23
C SER A 242 -7.36 -10.13 2.98
N ASP A 243 -8.66 -10.22 3.28
CA ASP A 243 -9.29 -11.30 4.04
C ASP A 243 -9.36 -12.67 3.32
N GLN A 244 -9.22 -12.72 1.99
CA GLN A 244 -9.22 -13.99 1.24
C GLN A 244 -7.83 -14.58 1.00
N ASN A 245 -6.81 -13.72 1.02
CA ASN A 245 -5.45 -14.08 0.65
C ASN A 245 -4.57 -14.39 1.86
N THR A 246 -5.19 -14.62 3.02
CA THR A 246 -4.52 -15.01 4.25
C THR A 246 -4.48 -16.54 4.35
N GLN A 247 -3.30 -17.16 4.22
CA GLN A 247 -3.12 -18.57 4.59
C GLN A 247 -3.08 -18.69 6.13
N GLY A 248 -4.17 -18.31 6.80
CA GLY A 248 -4.27 -18.22 8.26
C GLY A 248 -3.75 -16.92 8.88
N GLY A 249 -3.58 -15.86 8.08
CA GLY A 249 -3.22 -14.51 8.54
C GLY A 249 -4.39 -13.85 9.27
N THR A 250 -4.09 -13.44 10.50
CA THR A 250 -4.97 -12.88 11.52
C THR A 250 -5.29 -11.43 11.17
N ASP A 251 -6.56 -11.18 10.84
CA ASP A 251 -7.17 -9.88 10.59
C ASP A 251 -7.28 -9.03 11.89
N ASP A 252 -6.24 -9.06 12.73
CA ASP A 252 -6.17 -8.32 13.99
C ASP A 252 -5.55 -6.93 13.81
N GLY A 253 -5.65 -6.43 12.58
CA GLY A 253 -5.32 -5.07 12.21
C GLY A 253 -3.84 -4.80 12.00
N TYR A 254 -3.59 -3.81 11.16
CA TYR A 254 -2.29 -3.15 10.97
C TYR A 254 -1.16 -3.96 10.28
N GLY A 255 -0.98 -3.66 8.98
CA GLY A 255 0.36 -3.65 8.36
C GLY A 255 0.67 -4.69 7.27
N ASN A 256 -0.24 -5.62 6.98
CA ASN A 256 -0.03 -6.66 5.94
C ASN A 256 -0.66 -6.34 4.57
N LEU A 257 -0.81 -5.06 4.22
CA LEU A 257 -1.40 -4.66 2.95
C LEU A 257 -0.31 -4.55 1.87
N PRO A 258 -0.40 -5.29 0.76
CA PRO A 258 0.58 -5.20 -0.32
C PRO A 258 0.54 -3.80 -0.94
N GLY A 259 1.70 -3.19 -1.18
CA GLY A 259 1.77 -1.86 -1.78
C GLY A 259 1.45 -1.81 -3.29
N THR A 260 1.53 -2.94 -4.01
CA THR A 260 1.30 -3.02 -5.46
C THR A 260 0.52 -4.27 -5.83
N ILE A 261 -0.54 -4.10 -6.62
CA ILE A 261 -1.41 -5.17 -7.13
C ILE A 261 -1.34 -5.21 -8.65
N TYR A 262 -1.13 -6.40 -9.21
CA TYR A 262 -1.10 -6.63 -10.65
C TYR A 262 -2.50 -6.60 -11.27
N LEU A 263 -2.67 -5.86 -12.37
CA LEU A 263 -3.96 -5.58 -13.00
C LEU A 263 -4.07 -6.00 -14.47
N LYS A 264 -2.97 -6.38 -15.15
CA LYS A 264 -2.94 -6.58 -16.62
C LYS A 264 -4.09 -7.45 -17.13
N ASP A 265 -4.35 -8.58 -16.48
CA ASP A 265 -5.34 -9.57 -16.92
C ASP A 265 -6.80 -9.09 -16.75
N TYR A 266 -6.98 -7.96 -16.04
CA TYR A 266 -8.26 -7.32 -15.79
C TYR A 266 -8.47 -6.06 -16.63
N MET A 267 -7.47 -5.61 -17.39
CA MET A 267 -7.55 -4.41 -18.21
C MET A 267 -8.07 -4.72 -19.62
N ASP A 268 -9.27 -4.23 -19.92
CA ASP A 268 -9.87 -4.40 -21.25
C ASP A 268 -9.25 -3.38 -22.22
N LYS A 269 -8.55 -3.90 -23.24
CA LYS A 269 -7.97 -3.10 -24.34
C LYS A 269 -9.06 -2.38 -25.14
N GLY A 270 -8.77 -1.15 -25.58
CA GLY A 270 -9.68 -0.37 -26.42
C GLY A 270 -10.86 0.24 -25.67
N ARG A 271 -10.81 0.27 -24.33
CA ARG A 271 -11.90 0.71 -23.46
C ARG A 271 -11.40 1.62 -22.33
N VAL A 272 -12.32 2.36 -21.73
CA VAL A 272 -12.08 3.03 -20.45
C VAL A 272 -12.44 2.06 -19.33
N ASN A 273 -11.43 1.57 -18.63
CA ASN A 273 -11.60 0.74 -17.44
C ASN A 273 -11.76 1.65 -16.21
N LYS A 274 -12.18 1.11 -15.07
CA LYS A 274 -12.08 1.82 -13.78
C LYS A 274 -11.37 0.96 -12.77
N VAL A 275 -10.55 1.56 -11.93
CA VAL A 275 -9.94 0.90 -10.78
C VAL A 275 -10.49 1.54 -9.52
N ARG A 276 -10.84 0.73 -8.54
CA ARG A 276 -11.27 1.16 -7.21
C ARG A 276 -10.37 0.54 -6.16
N ILE A 277 -9.92 1.34 -5.21
CA ILE A 277 -9.18 0.91 -4.03
C ILE A 277 -10.06 1.23 -2.83
N THR A 278 -10.38 0.23 -2.01
CA THR A 278 -11.09 0.39 -0.74
C THR A 278 -10.18 0.00 0.39
N VAL A 279 -10.15 0.79 1.45
CA VAL A 279 -9.47 0.47 2.71
C VAL A 279 -10.42 0.65 3.88
N TRP A 280 -10.20 -0.10 4.94
CA TRP A 280 -11.05 -0.06 6.13
C TRP A 280 -10.31 -0.42 7.41
N ASP A 281 -10.90 -0.01 8.52
CA ASP A 281 -10.52 -0.27 9.90
C ASP A 281 -11.61 -1.12 10.56
N VAL A 282 -11.29 -2.31 11.05
CA VAL A 282 -12.23 -3.23 11.72
C VAL A 282 -11.91 -3.26 13.22
N ALA A 283 -12.37 -2.26 13.95
CA ALA A 283 -12.19 -2.21 15.39
C ALA A 283 -13.40 -2.82 16.15
N PRO A 284 -13.19 -3.64 17.20
CA PRO A 284 -14.28 -4.20 17.99
C PRO A 284 -15.19 -3.13 18.62
N GLY A 285 -16.51 -3.30 18.48
CA GLY A 285 -17.51 -2.49 19.18
C GLY A 285 -17.92 -1.19 18.47
N VAL A 286 -17.64 -0.04 19.08
CA VAL A 286 -18.05 1.31 18.59
C VAL A 286 -16.86 2.20 18.25
N ASP A 287 -15.72 1.56 18.02
CA ASP A 287 -14.50 2.23 17.62
C ASP A 287 -14.47 2.37 16.09
N TYR A 288 -14.19 3.57 15.61
CA TYR A 288 -14.23 3.92 14.19
C TYR A 288 -13.06 4.84 13.91
N ASP A 289 -11.94 4.26 13.49
CA ASP A 289 -10.75 5.04 13.28
C ASP A 289 -10.70 5.69 11.90
N LEU A 290 -9.77 6.63 11.80
CA LEU A 290 -9.43 7.28 10.55
C LEU A 290 -8.66 6.33 9.66
N VAL A 291 -9.18 6.13 8.45
CA VAL A 291 -8.50 5.44 7.35
C VAL A 291 -8.25 6.40 6.20
N GLY A 292 -7.24 6.11 5.38
CA GLY A 292 -7.02 6.88 4.18
C GLY A 292 -6.06 6.27 3.17
N LEU A 293 -6.06 6.88 2.00
CA LEU A 293 -5.24 6.54 0.84
C LEU A 293 -4.60 7.83 0.29
N THR A 294 -3.29 7.79 0.04
CA THR A 294 -2.56 8.95 -0.49
C THR A 294 -1.60 8.55 -1.59
N ASN A 295 -1.42 9.42 -2.58
CA ASN A 295 -0.48 9.24 -3.69
C ASN A 295 -0.62 7.87 -4.38
N CYS A 296 -1.82 7.32 -4.42
CA CYS A 296 -2.11 6.06 -5.09
C CYS A 296 -2.11 6.29 -6.60
N TYR A 297 -1.63 5.31 -7.37
CA TYR A 297 -1.56 5.44 -8.82
C TYR A 297 -1.65 4.08 -9.51
N ALA A 298 -2.26 4.06 -10.69
CA ALA A 298 -2.23 2.92 -11.58
C ALA A 298 -1.28 3.19 -12.75
N VAL A 299 -0.62 2.15 -13.23
CA VAL A 299 0.29 2.20 -14.37
C VAL A 299 -0.20 1.23 -15.42
N VAL A 300 -0.22 1.67 -16.67
CA VAL A 300 -0.48 0.81 -17.84
C VAL A 300 0.64 1.00 -18.85
N SER A 301 1.32 -0.08 -19.18
CA SER A 301 2.30 -0.15 -20.26
C SER A 301 1.70 -0.87 -21.46
N SER A 302 1.72 -0.24 -22.63
CA SER A 302 1.13 -0.81 -23.85
C SER A 302 1.97 -0.54 -25.09
N SER A 303 1.77 -1.31 -26.16
CA SER A 303 2.43 -1.06 -27.44
C SER A 303 1.56 -1.43 -28.63
N LYS A 304 1.55 -0.59 -29.67
CA LYS A 304 0.93 -0.88 -30.97
C LYS A 304 1.84 -1.73 -31.87
N LEU A 305 3.09 -1.97 -31.46
CA LEU A 305 4.06 -2.78 -32.18
C LEU A 305 4.06 -4.23 -31.64
N PRO A 306 4.46 -5.21 -32.45
CA PRO A 306 4.58 -6.61 -32.03
C PRO A 306 5.82 -6.81 -31.14
N ILE A 307 5.79 -6.23 -29.94
CA ILE A 307 6.85 -6.32 -28.93
C ILE A 307 6.55 -7.51 -28.01
N TRP A 308 7.55 -8.37 -27.81
CA TRP A 308 7.50 -9.41 -26.79
C TRP A 308 7.77 -8.81 -25.41
N TRP A 309 6.83 -9.07 -24.50
CA TRP A 309 6.88 -8.66 -23.11
C TRP A 309 6.10 -9.69 -22.30
N ASP A 310 6.83 -10.52 -21.57
CA ASP A 310 6.26 -11.61 -20.80
C ASP A 310 6.23 -11.24 -19.31
N THR A 311 5.11 -11.54 -18.65
CA THR A 311 4.85 -11.22 -17.25
C THR A 311 4.54 -12.50 -16.49
N TYR A 312 5.17 -12.69 -15.34
CA TYR A 312 5.00 -13.87 -14.49
C TYR A 312 4.53 -13.41 -13.10
N PRO A 313 3.23 -13.08 -12.94
CA PRO A 313 2.72 -12.57 -11.68
C PRO A 313 2.68 -13.67 -10.61
N THR A 314 2.87 -13.26 -9.35
CA THR A 314 2.57 -14.09 -8.18
C THR A 314 1.26 -13.65 -7.57
N VAL A 315 0.55 -14.60 -6.95
CA VAL A 315 -0.57 -14.27 -6.07
C VAL A 315 -0.04 -13.46 -4.90
N SER A 316 -0.80 -12.44 -4.47
CA SER A 316 -0.52 -11.70 -3.25
C SER A 316 -0.94 -12.54 -2.05
N ASP A 317 -0.09 -12.64 -1.04
CA ASP A 317 -0.35 -13.46 0.14
C ASP A 317 0.16 -12.75 1.40
N GLN A 318 -0.46 -13.08 2.54
CA GLN A 318 0.03 -12.69 3.86
C GLN A 318 0.63 -13.89 4.59
N SER A 319 1.68 -13.65 5.39
CA SER A 319 2.23 -14.69 6.27
C SER A 319 1.66 -14.57 7.67
N SER A 320 1.42 -15.70 8.32
CA SER A 320 1.11 -15.78 9.74
C SER A 320 2.37 -15.81 10.63
N ASN A 321 3.55 -15.63 10.03
CA ASN A 321 4.83 -15.54 10.72
C ASN A 321 5.70 -14.47 10.05
N ASN A 322 6.90 -14.25 10.57
CA ASN A 322 7.80 -13.19 10.10
C ASN A 322 8.51 -13.49 8.76
N GLN A 323 8.06 -14.49 8.00
CA GLN A 323 8.65 -14.90 6.73
C GLN A 323 7.62 -15.41 5.71
N ILE A 324 7.77 -15.08 4.44
CA ILE A 324 7.06 -15.75 3.35
C ILE A 324 8.01 -16.15 2.24
N GLN A 325 7.74 -17.30 1.61
CA GLN A 325 8.51 -17.81 0.47
C GLN A 325 7.60 -18.00 -0.74
N LYS A 326 8.06 -17.55 -1.90
CA LYS A 326 7.36 -17.72 -3.19
C LYS A 326 8.34 -18.13 -4.27
N ASP A 327 7.97 -19.16 -5.04
CA ASP A 327 8.70 -19.59 -6.22
C ASP A 327 8.07 -18.96 -7.46
N ILE A 328 8.90 -18.34 -8.30
CA ILE A 328 8.48 -17.78 -9.60
C ILE A 328 9.16 -18.59 -10.70
N ASN A 329 8.34 -19.23 -11.52
CA ASN A 329 8.78 -19.87 -12.75
C ASN A 329 8.63 -18.88 -13.91
N TYR A 330 9.68 -18.69 -14.69
CA TYR A 330 9.68 -17.80 -15.84
C TYR A 330 10.49 -18.36 -16.99
N GLU A 331 10.13 -17.95 -18.21
CA GLU A 331 10.80 -18.33 -19.45
C GLU A 331 11.58 -17.14 -20.01
N ILE A 332 12.83 -17.40 -20.40
CA ILE A 332 13.61 -16.57 -21.31
C ILE A 332 13.49 -17.21 -22.69
N ARG A 333 12.70 -16.62 -23.58
CA ARG A 333 12.38 -17.21 -24.89
C ARG A 333 13.52 -17.23 -25.88
N SER A 334 14.42 -16.25 -25.81
CA SER A 334 15.43 -16.02 -26.85
C SER A 334 16.67 -15.37 -26.27
N ASN A 335 17.81 -15.60 -26.94
CA ASN A 335 19.05 -14.88 -26.67
C ASN A 335 18.99 -13.42 -27.11
N GLN A 336 17.91 -13.02 -27.79
CA GLN A 336 17.60 -11.64 -28.15
C GLN A 336 16.84 -10.88 -27.05
N THR A 337 16.42 -11.56 -25.97
CA THR A 337 15.90 -10.89 -24.76
C THR A 337 16.88 -9.81 -24.32
N LYS A 338 16.36 -8.64 -23.97
CA LYS A 338 17.17 -7.48 -23.59
C LYS A 338 17.23 -7.26 -22.09
N GLU A 339 16.13 -7.53 -21.41
CA GLU A 339 15.99 -7.26 -19.98
C GLU A 339 15.13 -8.35 -19.33
N SER A 340 15.42 -8.64 -18.07
CA SER A 340 14.60 -9.48 -17.20
C SER A 340 14.51 -8.82 -15.83
N TYR A 341 13.30 -8.48 -15.41
CA TYR A 341 13.05 -7.68 -14.22
C TYR A 341 12.20 -8.43 -13.20
N LEU A 342 12.54 -8.29 -11.93
CA LEU A 342 11.68 -8.66 -10.80
C LEU A 342 11.15 -7.39 -10.15
N PHE A 343 9.85 -7.17 -10.25
CA PHE A 343 9.15 -6.13 -9.48
C PHE A 343 8.77 -6.72 -8.13
N PHE A 344 8.98 -5.94 -7.08
CA PHE A 344 8.69 -6.37 -5.73
C PHE A 344 7.76 -5.38 -5.02
N SER A 345 6.83 -5.95 -4.27
CA SER A 345 5.99 -5.23 -3.33
C SER A 345 5.74 -6.13 -2.12
N GLY A 346 5.81 -5.56 -0.92
CA GLY A 346 5.58 -6.23 0.34
C GLY A 346 4.76 -5.37 1.29
N GLY A 347 4.46 -5.92 2.48
CA GLY A 347 3.83 -5.18 3.58
C GLY A 347 4.76 -4.10 4.15
N MET A 348 4.20 -3.18 4.94
CA MET A 348 4.93 -2.02 5.49
C MET A 348 6.07 -2.40 6.44
N ASP A 349 5.99 -3.60 7.03
CA ASP A 349 6.96 -4.18 7.96
C ASP A 349 8.05 -5.00 7.25
N THR A 350 8.04 -5.08 5.91
CA THR A 350 9.06 -5.81 5.15
C THR A 350 10.44 -5.19 5.36
N LYS A 351 11.39 -5.98 5.88
CA LYS A 351 12.76 -5.51 6.13
C LYS A 351 13.73 -5.94 5.05
N THR A 352 13.71 -7.23 4.72
CA THR A 352 14.68 -7.82 3.80
C THR A 352 14.05 -8.81 2.87
N ILE A 353 14.67 -8.95 1.69
CA ILE A 353 14.37 -10.00 0.75
C ILE A 353 15.63 -10.79 0.40
N ASN A 354 15.43 -12.06 0.08
CA ASN A 354 16.45 -12.95 -0.45
C ASN A 354 15.92 -13.60 -1.74
N VAL A 355 16.64 -13.42 -2.84
CA VAL A 355 16.28 -13.99 -4.15
C VAL A 355 17.36 -14.99 -4.53
N ARG A 356 16.97 -16.24 -4.74
CA ARG A 356 17.86 -17.35 -5.12
C ARG A 356 17.29 -18.10 -6.30
N TYR A 357 18.14 -18.77 -7.06
CA TYR A 357 17.69 -19.86 -7.90
C TYR A 357 17.19 -21.02 -7.04
N ASN A 358 16.30 -21.86 -7.58
CA ASN A 358 15.86 -23.09 -6.92
C ASN A 358 17.03 -24.07 -6.61
N THR A 359 18.14 -23.95 -7.34
CA THR A 359 19.40 -24.67 -7.11
C THR A 359 20.23 -24.11 -5.96
N GLY A 360 19.83 -22.98 -5.36
CA GLY A 360 20.36 -22.41 -4.11
C GLY A 360 21.28 -21.20 -4.29
N GLU A 361 21.73 -20.91 -5.51
CA GLU A 361 22.62 -19.78 -5.80
C GLU A 361 21.91 -18.45 -5.56
N LEU A 362 22.65 -17.50 -4.98
CA LEU A 362 22.13 -16.19 -4.60
C LEU A 362 22.16 -15.21 -5.78
N LEU A 363 21.04 -14.55 -6.03
CA LEU A 363 20.94 -13.40 -6.93
C LEU A 363 20.93 -12.07 -6.17
N TYR A 364 20.19 -12.01 -5.05
CA TYR A 364 20.05 -10.78 -4.27
C TYR A 364 19.78 -11.09 -2.79
N SER A 365 20.39 -10.32 -1.89
CA SER A 365 20.05 -10.31 -0.46
C SER A 365 20.21 -8.90 0.08
N GLY A 366 19.16 -8.32 0.62
CA GLY A 366 19.20 -6.94 1.09
C GLY A 366 17.82 -6.38 1.44
N ALA A 367 17.74 -5.06 1.54
CA ALA A 367 16.47 -4.35 1.74
C ALA A 367 15.50 -4.61 0.57
N ALA A 368 14.19 -4.54 0.82
CA ALA A 368 13.21 -4.69 -0.25
C ALA A 368 13.37 -3.56 -1.31
N PRO A 369 13.70 -3.89 -2.57
CA PRO A 369 13.74 -2.93 -3.66
C PRO A 369 12.34 -2.81 -4.29
N TYR A 370 12.12 -1.78 -5.09
CA TYR A 370 10.96 -1.74 -5.98
C TYR A 370 11.16 -2.66 -7.21
N LEU A 371 12.39 -2.74 -7.69
CA LEU A 371 12.78 -3.45 -8.92
C LEU A 371 14.18 -4.04 -8.80
N LEU A 372 14.37 -5.24 -9.32
CA LEU A 372 15.69 -5.84 -9.57
C LEU A 372 15.87 -6.16 -11.05
N ASN A 373 17.01 -5.77 -11.63
CA ASN A 373 17.45 -6.28 -12.93
C ASN A 373 18.07 -7.66 -12.72
N LEU A 374 17.28 -8.71 -12.93
CA LEU A 374 17.74 -10.08 -12.77
C LEU A 374 18.89 -10.40 -13.74
N GLY A 375 18.84 -9.85 -14.96
CA GLY A 375 19.89 -10.04 -15.98
C GLY A 375 21.25 -9.53 -15.50
N GLU A 376 21.30 -8.28 -15.04
CA GLU A 376 22.51 -7.70 -14.47
C GLU A 376 22.99 -8.44 -13.22
N LEU A 377 22.07 -8.85 -12.34
CA LEU A 377 22.41 -9.61 -11.13
C LEU A 377 23.04 -10.95 -11.50
N ASP A 378 22.40 -11.74 -12.36
CA ASP A 378 22.92 -13.05 -12.79
C ASP A 378 24.24 -12.92 -13.56
N ALA A 379 24.40 -11.87 -14.36
CA ALA A 379 25.64 -11.58 -15.09
C ALA A 379 26.76 -11.01 -14.19
N SER A 380 26.44 -10.65 -12.95
CA SER A 380 27.41 -10.38 -11.89
C SER A 380 27.82 -11.68 -11.15
N GLY A 381 27.28 -12.82 -11.57
CA GLY A 381 27.30 -14.15 -10.95
C GLY A 381 25.88 -14.55 -10.58
N PRO A 382 25.42 -15.81 -10.61
CA PRO A 382 26.02 -17.11 -10.93
C PRO A 382 26.00 -17.55 -12.41
N HIS A 383 25.67 -16.66 -13.35
CA HIS A 383 25.62 -16.94 -14.80
C HIS A 383 24.72 -18.12 -15.20
N LYS A 384 23.53 -18.24 -14.58
CA LYS A 384 22.57 -19.30 -14.90
C LYS A 384 21.74 -18.97 -16.13
N MET A 385 21.33 -17.71 -16.26
CA MET A 385 20.49 -17.24 -17.36
C MET A 385 21.21 -16.26 -18.29
N THR A 386 22.47 -15.93 -18.00
CA THR A 386 23.26 -14.99 -18.79
C THR A 386 24.67 -15.49 -19.06
N ASN A 387 25.23 -15.03 -20.18
CA ASN A 387 26.65 -15.08 -20.49
C ASN A 387 27.19 -13.64 -20.64
N GLY A 388 28.37 -13.36 -20.09
CA GLY A 388 29.05 -12.07 -20.23
C GLY A 388 29.24 -11.37 -18.89
N THR A 389 29.15 -10.04 -18.88
CA THR A 389 29.31 -9.20 -17.69
C THR A 389 28.01 -8.44 -17.40
N ALA A 390 27.84 -7.95 -16.17
CA ALA A 390 26.68 -7.13 -15.79
C ALA A 390 26.32 -6.05 -16.83
N ALA A 391 27.31 -5.30 -17.31
CA ALA A 391 27.12 -4.21 -18.28
C ALA A 391 26.95 -4.67 -19.74
N ASN A 392 27.28 -5.93 -20.05
CA ASN A 392 27.21 -6.47 -21.40
C ASN A 392 27.04 -7.99 -21.32
N HIS A 393 25.79 -8.43 -21.26
CA HIS A 393 25.41 -9.83 -21.20
C HIS A 393 24.44 -10.19 -22.33
N THR A 394 24.38 -11.49 -22.61
CA THR A 394 23.36 -12.10 -23.45
C THR A 394 22.59 -13.10 -22.64
N PHE A 395 21.31 -13.26 -22.94
CA PHE A 395 20.44 -14.21 -22.25
C PHE A 395 20.58 -15.61 -22.83
N ILE A 396 20.48 -16.62 -21.97
CA ILE A 396 20.42 -18.03 -22.33
C ILE A 396 18.93 -18.41 -22.40
N PRO A 397 18.41 -18.86 -23.56
CA PRO A 397 17.04 -19.32 -23.64
C PRO A 397 16.79 -20.51 -22.71
N GLY A 398 15.68 -20.50 -21.99
CA GLY A 398 15.34 -21.58 -21.07
C GLY A 398 14.24 -21.19 -20.08
N ASN A 399 13.86 -22.19 -19.27
CA ASN A 399 12.95 -22.00 -18.15
C ASN A 399 13.77 -21.95 -16.86
N TYR A 400 13.46 -20.96 -16.03
CA TYR A 400 14.17 -20.69 -14.78
C TYR A 400 13.18 -20.58 -13.64
N THR A 401 13.65 -20.93 -12.45
CA THR A 401 12.89 -20.79 -11.21
C THR A 401 13.73 -20.02 -10.21
N ILE A 402 13.17 -18.93 -9.70
CA ILE A 402 13.72 -18.23 -8.54
C ILE A 402 12.80 -18.39 -7.34
N ARG A 403 13.39 -18.50 -6.16
CA ARG A 403 12.72 -18.43 -4.87
C ARG A 403 12.97 -17.06 -4.26
N ILE A 404 11.89 -16.39 -3.88
CA ILE A 404 11.91 -15.13 -3.13
C ILE A 404 11.53 -15.46 -1.71
N THR A 405 12.39 -15.12 -0.76
CA THR A 405 12.11 -15.14 0.67
C THR A 405 12.02 -13.72 1.17
N VAL A 406 10.89 -13.36 1.76
CA VAL A 406 10.64 -12.06 2.36
C VAL A 406 10.67 -12.24 3.86
N ASN A 407 11.39 -11.38 4.57
CA ASN A 407 11.40 -11.35 6.04
C ASN A 407 10.86 -10.01 6.51
N SER A 408 9.90 -10.06 7.43
CA SER A 408 9.38 -8.89 8.11
C SER A 408 10.16 -8.55 9.38
N GLY A 409 9.85 -7.40 9.94
CA GLY A 409 10.39 -6.91 11.18
C GLY A 409 9.65 -7.42 12.41
N GLN A 410 9.51 -6.58 13.42
CA GLN A 410 8.73 -6.89 14.63
C GLN A 410 7.25 -6.55 14.41
N GLY A 411 6.33 -7.27 15.06
CA GLY A 411 4.87 -7.03 14.89
C GLY A 411 4.41 -5.62 15.30
N TRP A 412 5.12 -4.93 16.21
CA TRP A 412 4.80 -3.52 16.51
C TRP A 412 5.12 -2.57 15.37
N GLU A 413 5.99 -2.96 14.42
CA GLU A 413 6.30 -2.17 13.22
C GLU A 413 5.18 -2.26 12.18
N SER A 414 4.37 -3.32 12.24
CA SER A 414 3.14 -3.46 11.46
C SER A 414 1.94 -2.83 12.20
N GLY A 415 1.92 -2.88 13.54
CA GLY A 415 0.90 -2.33 14.43
C GLY A 415 0.04 -3.38 15.17
N ASP A 416 0.47 -4.64 15.18
CA ASP A 416 -0.26 -5.82 15.70
C ASP A 416 -0.26 -5.90 17.26
N PRO A 417 -1.32 -6.45 17.91
CA PRO A 417 -1.49 -6.59 19.37
C PRO A 417 -0.35 -7.25 20.17
N TYR A 418 0.64 -7.89 19.55
CA TYR A 418 1.89 -8.26 20.25
C TYR A 418 2.85 -7.07 20.50
N ALA A 419 2.39 -5.84 20.25
CA ALA A 419 3.08 -4.60 20.52
C ALA A 419 3.19 -4.27 22.02
N GLU A 420 4.11 -4.94 22.73
CA GLU A 420 4.61 -4.40 24.00
C GLU A 420 5.49 -3.17 23.71
N ILE A 421 4.93 -1.97 23.91
CA ILE A 421 5.72 -0.75 24.07
C ILE A 421 6.46 -0.88 25.41
N HIS A 422 7.70 -1.36 25.38
CA HIS A 422 8.56 -1.32 26.57
C HIS A 422 8.89 0.13 26.92
N ARG A 423 8.55 0.52 28.16
CA ARG A 423 8.86 1.82 28.77
C ARG A 423 10.36 2.00 29.01
#